data_AF-A0A7J5RQK4-F1
#
_entry.id   AF-A0A7J5RQK4-F1
#
_cell.length_a   1.000
_cell.length_b   1.000
_cell.length_c   1.000
_cell.angle_alpha   90.00
_cell.angle_beta   90.00
_cell.angle_gamma   90.00
#
_symmetry.space_group_name_H-M   'P 1'
#
loop_
_entity.id
_entity.type
_entity.pdbx_description
1 polymer ?
#
loop_
_entity_poly.entity_id
_entity_poly.type
_entity_poly.pdbx_seq_one_letter_code
_entity_poly.pdbx_strand_id
1 'polypeptide(L)'
;MKKEDRNRNWIAWIALGLSVIAILLWLCKYEPVTWTLFDSMIAFLSFVVGALAVMVGYNIFGLKNDLKNEIEEKLQDISDHHVIHTAKNMMYIEIRLLHMAMKLKNIADIRQSIYMMLESTEKTKDKEDIDYVINQLKELKTRYGYTLFDDAFTRKLKIKLGRIGTFSDSALLFLQDLEV
;
A
#
# COMPACT_ATOMS: atom_id res chain seq x y z
N MET A 1 19.84 -60.79 -17.94
CA MET A 1 18.74 -61.47 -17.22
C MET A 1 18.76 -61.13 -15.72
N LYS A 2 18.28 -59.94 -15.30
CA LYS A 2 18.22 -59.58 -13.86
C LYS A 2 17.03 -58.68 -13.48
N LYS A 3 16.09 -58.47 -14.41
CA LYS A 3 14.86 -57.68 -14.19
C LYS A 3 13.64 -58.55 -13.81
N GLU A 4 13.67 -59.84 -14.10
CA GLU A 4 12.52 -60.73 -13.95
C GLU A 4 12.32 -61.20 -12.50
N ASP A 5 13.40 -61.52 -11.77
CA ASP A 5 13.31 -61.97 -10.38
C ASP A 5 12.81 -60.89 -9.41
N ARG A 6 13.12 -59.60 -9.67
CA ARG A 6 12.72 -58.51 -8.77
C ARG A 6 11.21 -58.23 -8.86
N ASN A 7 10.63 -58.30 -10.06
CA ASN A 7 9.20 -58.10 -10.27
C ASN A 7 8.38 -59.27 -9.72
N ARG A 8 8.88 -60.50 -9.90
CA ARG A 8 8.24 -61.71 -9.39
C ARG A 8 8.26 -61.78 -7.86
N ASN A 9 9.34 -61.31 -7.24
CA ASN A 9 9.42 -61.21 -5.78
C ASN A 9 8.42 -60.15 -5.25
N TRP A 10 8.33 -58.96 -5.87
CA TRP A 10 7.34 -57.94 -5.48
C TRP A 10 5.90 -58.49 -5.56
N ILE A 11 5.54 -59.13 -6.67
CA ILE A 11 4.20 -59.72 -6.84
C ILE A 11 3.94 -60.79 -5.77
N ALA A 12 4.94 -61.60 -5.41
CA ALA A 12 4.83 -62.58 -4.34
C ALA A 12 4.60 -61.92 -2.96
N TRP A 13 5.27 -60.81 -2.65
CA TRP A 13 5.06 -60.07 -1.40
C TRP A 13 3.66 -59.43 -1.33
N ILE A 14 3.15 -58.91 -2.46
CA ILE A 14 1.76 -58.42 -2.54
C ILE A 14 0.77 -59.57 -2.31
N ALA A 15 0.98 -60.72 -2.96
CA ALA A 15 0.12 -61.88 -2.82
C ALA A 15 0.11 -62.44 -1.39
N LEU A 16 1.29 -62.45 -0.74
CA LEU A 16 1.43 -62.90 0.65
C LEU A 16 0.68 -61.94 1.59
N GLY A 17 0.85 -60.63 1.43
CA GLY A 17 0.12 -59.61 2.18
C GLY A 17 -1.40 -59.72 2.00
N LEU A 18 -1.89 -59.89 0.77
CA LEU A 18 -3.31 -60.10 0.47
C LEU A 18 -3.86 -61.38 1.11
N SER A 19 -3.08 -62.47 1.12
CA SER A 19 -3.52 -63.72 1.75
C SER A 19 -3.66 -63.57 3.27
N VAL A 20 -2.76 -62.84 3.92
CA VAL A 20 -2.81 -62.58 5.37
C VAL A 20 -4.03 -61.70 5.70
N ILE A 21 -4.29 -60.67 4.90
CA ILE A 21 -5.49 -59.82 5.05
C ILE A 21 -6.77 -60.66 4.85
N ALA A 22 -6.81 -61.56 3.86
CA ALA A 22 -7.96 -62.43 3.61
C ALA A 22 -8.18 -63.43 4.76
N ILE A 23 -7.12 -64.00 5.32
CA ILE A 23 -7.19 -64.91 6.48
C ILE A 23 -7.66 -64.15 7.72
N LEU A 24 -7.18 -62.92 7.94
CA LEU A 24 -7.66 -62.06 9.02
C LEU A 24 -9.14 -61.68 8.86
N LEU A 25 -9.56 -61.32 7.64
CA LEU A 25 -10.97 -61.06 7.31
C LEU A 25 -11.86 -62.29 7.46
N TRP A 26 -11.31 -63.49 7.27
CA TRP A 26 -12.02 -64.76 7.45
C TRP A 26 -12.09 -65.21 8.92
N LEU A 27 -11.03 -64.95 9.70
CA LEU A 27 -10.98 -65.21 11.15
C LEU A 27 -11.80 -64.19 11.95
N CYS A 28 -11.92 -62.96 11.46
CA CYS A 28 -12.95 -62.03 11.89
C CYS A 28 -14.29 -62.58 11.39
N LYS A 29 -14.98 -63.37 12.23
CA LYS A 29 -16.41 -63.65 12.06
C LYS A 29 -17.10 -62.36 11.62
N TYR A 30 -17.64 -62.36 10.40
CA TYR A 30 -18.43 -61.28 9.87
C TYR A 30 -19.73 -61.26 10.68
N GLU A 31 -19.75 -60.53 11.78
CA GLU A 31 -21.00 -60.00 12.30
C GLU A 31 -21.63 -59.20 11.15
N PRO A 32 -22.92 -59.38 10.83
CA PRO A 32 -23.53 -58.63 9.74
C PRO A 32 -23.25 -57.16 10.03
N VAL A 33 -22.65 -56.46 9.06
CA VAL A 33 -22.42 -55.01 9.16
C VAL A 33 -23.78 -54.40 9.47
N THR A 34 -24.01 -54.14 10.74
CA THR A 34 -25.26 -53.57 11.20
C THR A 34 -25.26 -52.15 10.64
N TRP A 35 -26.39 -51.72 10.07
CA TRP A 35 -26.54 -50.40 9.47
C TRP A 35 -26.03 -49.28 10.40
N THR A 36 -26.07 -49.50 11.71
CA THR A 36 -25.50 -48.66 12.76
C THR A 36 -23.97 -48.50 12.74
N LEU A 37 -23.19 -49.55 12.42
CA LEU A 37 -21.73 -49.45 12.27
C LEU A 37 -21.33 -48.67 11.01
N PHE A 38 -22.09 -48.84 9.92
CA PHE A 38 -21.88 -48.06 8.70
C PHE A 38 -22.26 -46.59 8.89
N ASP A 39 -23.41 -46.33 9.52
CA ASP A 39 -23.88 -44.97 9.85
C ASP A 39 -22.93 -44.24 10.82
N SER A 40 -22.39 -44.93 11.82
CA SER A 40 -21.40 -44.36 12.74
C SER A 40 -20.06 -44.05 12.06
N MET A 41 -19.61 -44.89 11.12
CA MET A 41 -18.42 -44.62 10.32
C MET A 41 -18.62 -43.39 9.42
N ILE A 42 -19.81 -43.24 8.82
CA ILE A 42 -20.19 -42.07 8.03
C ILE A 42 -20.29 -40.81 8.91
N ALA A 43 -20.88 -40.92 10.10
CA ALA A 43 -21.00 -39.81 11.04
C ALA A 43 -19.62 -39.31 11.51
N PHE A 44 -18.69 -40.24 11.82
CA PHE A 44 -17.32 -39.88 12.17
C PHE A 44 -16.59 -39.21 11.00
N LEU A 45 -16.71 -39.75 9.78
CA LEU A 45 -16.10 -39.15 8.60
C LEU A 45 -16.64 -37.74 8.33
N SER A 46 -17.96 -37.57 8.48
CA SER A 46 -18.65 -36.28 8.31
C SER A 46 -18.21 -35.25 9.35
N PHE A 47 -17.98 -35.69 10.59
CA PHE A 47 -17.43 -34.84 11.64
C PHE A 47 -16.00 -34.40 11.33
N VAL A 48 -15.14 -35.31 10.86
CA VAL A 48 -13.75 -34.99 10.48
C VAL A 48 -13.70 -34.02 9.30
N VAL A 49 -14.52 -34.25 8.27
CA VAL A 49 -14.62 -33.35 7.11
C VAL A 49 -15.17 -31.99 7.52
N GLY A 50 -16.18 -31.95 8.40
CA GLY A 50 -16.72 -30.71 8.96
C GLY A 50 -15.66 -29.90 9.73
N ALA A 51 -14.88 -30.56 10.60
CA ALA A 51 -13.80 -29.92 11.35
C ALA A 51 -12.70 -29.40 10.43
N LEU A 52 -12.30 -30.16 9.41
CA LEU A 52 -11.33 -29.71 8.40
C LEU A 52 -11.86 -28.53 7.58
N ALA A 53 -13.14 -28.54 7.19
CA ALA A 53 -13.75 -27.44 6.46
C ALA A 53 -13.77 -26.14 7.28
N VAL A 54 -14.07 -26.22 8.58
CA VAL A 54 -14.00 -25.08 9.50
C VAL A 54 -12.56 -24.59 9.64
N MET A 55 -11.58 -25.50 9.83
CA MET A 55 -10.17 -25.13 9.97
C MET A 55 -9.62 -24.47 8.71
N VAL A 56 -9.92 -25.00 7.52
CA VAL A 56 -9.55 -24.42 6.23
C VAL A 56 -10.26 -23.09 6.00
N GLY A 57 -11.55 -22.99 6.37
CA GLY A 57 -12.31 -21.74 6.29
C GLY A 57 -11.71 -20.63 7.15
N TYR A 58 -11.35 -20.93 8.40
CA TYR A 58 -10.65 -20.00 9.28
C TYR A 58 -9.29 -19.58 8.72
N ASN A 59 -8.52 -20.53 8.18
CA ASN A 59 -7.19 -20.26 7.65
C ASN A 59 -7.25 -19.38 6.39
N ILE A 60 -8.19 -19.65 5.47
CA ILE A 60 -8.42 -18.84 4.27
C ILE A 60 -8.92 -17.44 4.64
N PHE A 61 -9.80 -17.32 5.63
CA PHE A 61 -10.32 -16.03 6.08
C PHE A 61 -9.23 -15.19 6.75
N GLY A 62 -8.39 -15.81 7.60
CA GLY A 62 -7.20 -15.17 8.18
C GLY A 62 -6.24 -14.68 7.10
N LEU A 63 -5.88 -15.56 6.16
CA LEU A 63 -4.99 -15.22 5.04
C LEU A 63 -5.53 -14.08 4.18
N LYS A 64 -6.84 -14.03 3.95
CA LYS A 64 -7.49 -12.94 3.20
C LYS A 64 -7.41 -11.61 3.94
N ASN A 65 -7.54 -11.63 5.27
CA ASN A 65 -7.48 -10.43 6.09
C ASN A 65 -6.04 -9.90 6.21
N ASP A 66 -5.07 -10.80 6.39
CA ASP A 66 -3.64 -10.46 6.41
C ASP A 66 -3.19 -9.89 5.07
N LEU A 67 -3.58 -10.53 3.96
CA LEU A 67 -3.28 -10.04 2.61
C LEU A 67 -3.92 -8.66 2.36
N LYS A 68 -5.14 -8.43 2.85
CA LYS A 68 -5.79 -7.12 2.73
C LYS A 68 -4.99 -6.05 3.48
N ASN A 69 -4.58 -6.34 4.72
CA ASN A 69 -3.81 -5.40 5.54
C ASN A 69 -2.44 -5.10 4.92
N GLU A 70 -1.74 -6.11 4.42
CA GLU A 70 -0.44 -5.93 3.76
C GLU A 70 -0.57 -5.15 2.45
N ILE A 71 -1.62 -5.40 1.66
CA ILE A 71 -1.92 -4.61 0.47
C ILE A 71 -2.22 -3.15 0.82
N GLU A 72 -3.01 -2.89 1.86
CA GLU A 72 -3.36 -1.54 2.31
C GLU A 72 -2.12 -0.78 2.82
N GLU A 73 -1.26 -1.46 3.59
CA GLU A 73 0.02 -0.92 4.06
C GLU A 73 0.97 -0.61 2.90
N LYS A 74 1.14 -1.54 1.94
CA LYS A 74 1.98 -1.32 0.76
C LYS A 74 1.42 -0.23 -0.16
N LEU A 75 0.10 -0.15 -0.34
CA LEU A 75 -0.54 0.92 -1.12
C LEU A 75 -0.34 2.27 -0.45
N GLN A 76 -0.44 2.33 0.88
CA GLN A 76 -0.22 3.55 1.64
C GLN A 76 1.24 4.00 1.55
N ASP A 77 2.20 3.08 1.71
CA ASP A 77 3.63 3.36 1.55
C ASP A 77 3.98 3.85 0.13
N ILE A 78 3.47 3.17 -0.90
CA ILE A 78 3.64 3.56 -2.31
C ILE A 78 2.98 4.92 -2.58
N SER A 79 1.74 5.11 -2.11
CA SER A 79 0.99 6.35 -2.30
C SER A 79 1.71 7.53 -1.65
N ASP A 80 2.08 7.42 -0.38
CA ASP A 80 2.71 8.51 0.36
C ASP A 80 4.09 8.83 -0.22
N HIS A 81 4.90 7.81 -0.51
CA HIS A 81 6.22 8.02 -1.11
C HIS A 81 6.14 8.60 -2.53
N HIS A 82 5.20 8.14 -3.37
CA HIS A 82 5.02 8.71 -4.71
C HIS A 82 4.48 10.13 -4.68
N VAL A 83 3.51 10.43 -3.80
CA VAL A 83 2.96 11.78 -3.67
C VAL A 83 4.05 12.76 -3.23
N ILE A 84 4.88 12.37 -2.25
CA ILE A 84 6.00 13.19 -1.77
C ILE A 84 7.07 13.37 -2.85
N HIS A 85 7.51 12.29 -3.51
CA HIS A 85 8.52 12.37 -4.57
C HIS A 85 8.04 13.18 -5.77
N THR A 86 6.77 13.03 -6.15
CA THR A 86 6.15 13.81 -7.22
C THR A 86 6.07 15.28 -6.85
N ALA A 87 5.69 15.62 -5.62
CA ALA A 87 5.67 17.00 -5.13
C ALA A 87 7.08 17.62 -5.13
N LYS A 88 8.12 16.89 -4.72
CA LYS A 88 9.51 17.35 -4.80
C LYS A 88 9.95 17.62 -6.24
N ASN A 89 9.64 16.72 -7.17
CA ASN A 89 9.96 16.92 -8.58
C ASN A 89 9.22 18.13 -9.16
N MET A 90 7.96 18.31 -8.79
CA MET A 90 7.17 19.47 -9.21
C MET A 90 7.80 20.77 -8.69
N MET A 91 8.23 20.80 -7.43
CA MET A 91 8.96 21.93 -6.85
C MET A 91 10.19 22.31 -7.70
N TYR A 92 11.03 21.35 -8.09
CA TYR A 92 12.20 21.62 -8.94
C TYR A 92 11.83 22.16 -10.33
N ILE A 93 10.75 21.66 -10.94
CA ILE A 93 10.26 22.14 -12.23
C ILE A 93 9.77 23.59 -12.09
N GLU A 94 8.96 23.86 -11.08
CA GLU A 94 8.39 25.18 -10.84
C GLU A 94 9.44 26.22 -10.48
N ILE A 95 10.53 25.84 -9.80
CA ILE A 95 11.69 26.72 -9.63
C ILE A 95 12.22 27.20 -10.98
N ARG A 96 12.38 26.29 -11.95
CA ARG A 96 12.88 26.63 -13.28
C ARG A 96 11.87 27.45 -14.09
N LEU A 97 10.58 27.10 -14.00
CA LEU A 97 9.50 27.86 -14.64
C LEU A 97 9.38 29.26 -14.06
N LEU A 98 9.52 29.43 -12.74
CA LEU A 98 9.55 30.72 -12.09
C LEU A 98 10.71 31.58 -12.62
N HIS A 99 11.91 31.01 -12.72
CA HIS A 99 13.07 31.70 -13.31
C HIS A 99 12.81 32.14 -14.76
N MET A 100 12.18 31.28 -15.56
CA MET A 100 11.82 31.61 -16.95
C MET A 100 10.75 32.70 -17.01
N ALA A 101 9.69 32.59 -16.21
CA ALA A 101 8.60 33.56 -16.12
C ALA A 101 9.11 34.93 -15.68
N MET A 102 10.06 34.97 -14.73
CA MET A 102 10.74 36.20 -14.33
C MET A 102 11.54 36.84 -15.47
N LYS A 103 12.27 36.05 -16.27
CA LYS A 103 13.00 36.57 -17.44
C LYS A 103 12.06 37.14 -18.50
N LEU A 104 10.93 36.48 -18.73
CA LEU A 104 9.90 36.93 -19.66
C LEU A 104 9.01 38.05 -19.10
N LYS A 105 9.17 38.40 -17.81
CA LYS A 105 8.31 39.33 -17.06
C LYS A 105 6.82 38.96 -17.14
N ASN A 106 6.51 37.67 -17.28
CA ASN A 106 5.14 37.19 -17.33
C ASN A 106 4.58 37.03 -15.91
N ILE A 107 3.83 38.03 -15.46
CA ILE A 107 3.24 38.07 -14.12
C ILE A 107 2.31 36.87 -13.86
N ALA A 108 1.54 36.44 -14.86
CA ALA A 108 0.61 35.31 -14.71
C ALA A 108 1.38 34.01 -14.41
N ASP A 109 2.44 33.76 -15.17
CA ASP A 109 3.27 32.55 -15.00
C ASP A 109 4.05 32.58 -13.68
N ILE A 110 4.50 33.77 -13.24
CA ILE A 110 5.14 33.94 -11.92
C ILE A 110 4.15 33.56 -10.81
N ARG A 111 2.91 34.08 -10.87
CA ARG A 111 1.87 33.76 -9.88
C ARG A 111 1.54 32.28 -9.87
N GLN A 112 1.41 31.68 -11.05
CA GLN A 112 1.11 30.26 -11.19
C GLN A 112 2.24 29.40 -10.61
N SER A 113 3.49 29.70 -10.94
CA SER A 113 4.65 28.94 -10.44
C SER A 113 4.71 28.97 -8.91
N ILE A 114 4.52 30.15 -8.30
CA ILE A 114 4.45 30.29 -6.85
C ILE A 114 3.32 29.45 -6.24
N TYR A 115 2.14 29.39 -6.87
CA TYR A 115 1.05 28.57 -6.35
C TYR A 115 1.31 27.08 -6.43
N MET A 116 1.98 26.61 -7.48
CA MET A 116 2.36 25.21 -7.64
C MET A 116 3.48 24.82 -6.67
N MET A 117 4.42 25.72 -6.42
CA MET A 117 5.44 25.54 -5.38
C MET A 117 4.80 25.43 -3.99
N LEU A 118 3.86 26.32 -3.65
CA LEU A 118 3.13 26.25 -2.38
C LEU A 118 2.28 24.99 -2.23
N GLU A 119 1.70 24.48 -3.31
CA GLU A 119 0.97 23.21 -3.27
C GLU A 119 1.91 22.03 -3.05
N SER A 120 3.11 22.08 -3.63
CA SER A 120 4.14 21.07 -3.42
C SER A 120 4.61 21.07 -1.97
N THR A 121 4.82 22.24 -1.37
CA THR A 121 5.22 22.36 0.04
C THR A 121 4.11 21.99 1.03
N GLU A 122 2.83 22.18 0.67
CA GLU A 122 1.70 21.67 1.46
C GLU A 122 1.72 20.14 1.57
N LYS A 123 2.14 19.45 0.49
CA LYS A 123 2.24 17.99 0.44
C LYS A 123 3.51 17.46 1.11
N THR A 124 4.66 18.09 0.90
CA THR A 124 5.94 17.62 1.47
C THR A 124 6.10 18.03 2.93
N LYS A 125 5.54 19.18 3.35
CA LYS A 125 5.74 19.81 4.66
C LYS A 125 7.22 20.00 5.02
N ASP A 126 8.06 20.07 4.00
CA ASP A 126 9.50 20.24 4.15
C ASP A 126 9.82 21.70 4.48
N LYS A 127 10.50 21.93 5.61
CA LYS A 127 10.78 23.29 6.09
C LYS A 127 11.72 24.06 5.18
N GLU A 128 12.69 23.39 4.57
CA GLU A 128 13.66 24.04 3.67
C GLU A 128 12.97 24.50 2.40
N ASP A 129 12.09 23.65 1.84
CA ASP A 129 11.30 24.00 0.66
C ASP A 129 10.36 25.18 0.96
N ILE A 130 9.72 25.20 2.14
CA ILE A 130 8.86 26.32 2.58
C ILE A 130 9.67 27.61 2.68
N ASP A 131 10.81 27.59 3.35
CA ASP A 131 11.68 28.77 3.50
C ASP A 131 12.19 29.28 2.16
N TYR A 132 12.50 28.38 1.22
CA TYR A 132 12.85 28.74 -0.15
C TYR A 132 11.72 29.51 -0.85
N VAL A 133 10.48 29.00 -0.81
CA VAL A 133 9.33 29.69 -1.42
C VAL A 133 9.14 31.09 -0.83
N ILE A 134 9.28 31.21 0.49
CA ILE A 134 9.14 32.50 1.19
C ILE A 134 10.23 33.49 0.77
N ASN A 135 11.48 33.04 0.64
CA ASN A 135 12.56 33.90 0.15
C ASN A 135 12.31 34.37 -1.29
N GLN A 136 11.81 33.49 -2.16
CA GLN A 136 11.40 33.88 -3.51
C GLN A 136 10.26 34.92 -3.48
N LEU A 137 9.27 34.75 -2.60
CA LEU A 137 8.20 35.74 -2.42
C LEU A 137 8.73 37.10 -1.96
N LYS A 138 9.70 37.14 -1.04
CA LYS A 138 10.36 38.39 -0.61
C LYS A 138 11.05 39.09 -1.78
N GLU A 139 11.86 38.36 -2.54
CA GLU A 139 12.55 38.89 -3.73
C GLU A 139 11.56 39.45 -4.77
N LEU A 140 10.49 38.70 -5.02
CA LEU A 140 9.43 39.09 -5.93
C LEU A 140 8.68 40.34 -5.44
N LYS A 141 8.43 40.48 -4.13
CA LYS A 141 7.78 41.66 -3.54
C LYS A 141 8.64 42.89 -3.75
N THR A 142 9.95 42.80 -3.52
CA THR A 142 10.90 43.89 -3.78
C THR A 142 10.97 44.26 -5.27
N ARG A 143 10.93 43.27 -6.17
CA ARG A 143 11.10 43.50 -7.61
C ARG A 143 9.84 44.04 -8.31
N TYR A 144 8.67 43.52 -7.98
CA TYR A 144 7.43 43.79 -8.72
C TYR A 144 6.39 44.58 -7.93
N GLY A 145 6.48 44.62 -6.60
CA GLY A 145 5.55 45.32 -5.73
C GLY A 145 4.08 44.96 -6.05
N TYR A 146 3.23 45.98 -6.12
CA TYR A 146 1.79 45.82 -6.36
C TYR A 146 1.45 45.23 -7.74
N THR A 147 2.36 45.29 -8.71
CA THR A 147 2.14 44.70 -10.05
C THR A 147 1.96 43.18 -9.96
N LEU A 148 2.70 42.54 -9.05
CA LEU A 148 2.58 41.11 -8.79
C LEU A 148 1.69 40.85 -7.59
N PHE A 149 1.83 41.63 -6.52
CA PHE A 149 1.10 41.50 -5.26
C PHE A 149 -0.14 42.40 -5.23
N ASP A 150 -1.06 42.18 -6.16
CA ASP A 150 -2.40 42.78 -6.08
C ASP A 150 -3.22 42.15 -4.93
N ASP A 151 -4.33 42.79 -4.55
CA ASP A 151 -5.16 42.36 -3.43
C ASP A 151 -5.69 40.92 -3.60
N ALA A 152 -5.99 40.53 -4.84
CA ALA A 152 -6.53 39.20 -5.15
C ALA A 152 -5.47 38.12 -4.97
N PHE A 153 -4.27 38.34 -5.51
CA PHE A 153 -3.13 37.46 -5.38
C PHE A 153 -2.72 37.32 -3.92
N THR A 154 -2.60 38.44 -3.21
CA THR A 154 -2.22 38.51 -1.79
C THR A 154 -3.21 37.75 -0.90
N ARG A 155 -4.52 37.92 -1.12
CA ARG A 155 -5.55 37.17 -0.37
C ARG A 155 -5.46 35.67 -0.59
N LYS A 156 -5.29 35.24 -1.85
CA LYS A 156 -5.17 33.81 -2.18
C LYS A 156 -3.87 33.22 -1.65
N LEU A 157 -2.79 33.99 -1.65
CA LEU A 157 -1.50 33.64 -1.07
C LEU A 157 -1.65 33.40 0.45
N LYS A 158 -2.34 34.29 1.17
CA LYS A 158 -2.64 34.13 2.61
C LYS A 158 -3.39 32.83 2.92
N ILE A 159 -4.42 32.51 2.13
CA ILE A 159 -5.20 31.27 2.32
C ILE A 159 -4.31 30.03 2.13
N LYS A 160 -3.47 30.01 1.10
CA LYS A 160 -2.57 28.87 0.84
C LYS A 160 -1.50 28.72 1.92
N LEU A 161 -0.87 29.83 2.33
CA LEU A 161 0.14 29.81 3.40
C LEU A 161 -0.49 29.35 4.74
N GLY A 162 -1.73 29.77 5.05
CA GLY A 162 -2.43 29.30 6.23
C GLY A 162 -2.62 27.77 6.33
N ARG A 163 -2.61 27.05 5.20
CA ARG A 163 -2.74 25.58 5.18
C ARG A 163 -1.44 24.83 5.46
N ILE A 164 -0.30 25.46 5.20
CA ILE A 164 1.03 24.86 5.42
C ILE A 164 1.33 24.76 6.92
N GLY A 165 0.90 25.76 7.70
CA GLY A 165 0.87 25.74 9.17
C GLY A 165 2.22 25.81 9.89
N THR A 166 3.29 25.28 9.30
CA THR A 166 4.65 25.28 9.86
C THR A 166 5.55 26.26 9.11
N PHE A 167 6.08 27.24 9.82
CA PHE A 167 6.92 28.30 9.25
C PHE A 167 8.15 28.55 10.13
N SER A 168 9.25 28.98 9.53
CA SER A 168 10.37 29.57 10.27
C SER A 168 10.00 30.95 10.82
N ASP A 169 10.71 31.44 11.83
CA ASP A 169 10.52 32.78 12.40
C ASP A 169 10.66 33.88 11.33
N SER A 170 11.57 33.69 10.38
CA SER A 170 11.79 34.60 9.26
C SER A 170 10.64 34.62 8.25
N ALA A 171 9.90 33.52 8.16
CA ALA A 171 8.71 33.38 7.33
C ALA A 171 7.49 33.96 8.04
N LEU A 172 7.37 33.78 9.36
CA LEU A 172 6.33 34.40 10.17
C LEU A 172 6.37 35.93 10.08
N LEU A 173 7.55 36.55 10.11
CA LEU A 173 7.70 38.00 9.93
C LEU A 173 7.20 38.49 8.57
N PHE A 174 7.46 37.73 7.50
CA PHE A 174 6.97 38.07 6.16
C PHE A 174 5.45 37.90 6.04
N LEU A 175 4.90 36.87 6.70
CA LEU A 175 3.46 36.65 6.77
C LEU A 175 2.75 37.78 7.51
N GLN A 176 3.34 38.30 8.60
CA GLN A 176 2.82 39.47 9.32
C GLN A 176 2.89 40.74 8.48
N ASP A 177 3.95 40.94 7.69
CA ASP A 177 4.08 42.05 6.73
C ASP A 177 3.16 41.91 5.50
N LEU A 178 2.51 40.76 5.33
CA LEU A 178 1.39 40.56 4.40
C LEU A 178 0.02 40.82 5.06
N GLU A 179 -0.05 41.08 6.37
CA GLU A 179 -1.30 41.38 7.10
C GLU A 179 -1.65 42.88 7.17
N VAL A 180 -0.77 43.77 6.71
CA VAL A 180 -1.02 45.21 6.52
C VAL A 180 -1.49 45.49 5.10
#